data_AF-A0A951ZBJ7-F1
#
_entry.id   AF-A0A951ZBJ7-F1
#
_cell.length_a   1.000
_cell.length_b   1.000
_cell.length_c   1.000
_cell.angle_alpha   90.00
_cell.angle_beta   90.00
_cell.angle_gamma   90.00
#
_symmetry.space_group_name_H-M   'P 1'
#
loop_
_entity.id
_entity.type
_entity.pdbx_description
1 polymer ?
#
loop_
_entity_poly.entity_id
_entity_poly.type
_entity_poly.pdbx_seq_one_letter_code
_entity_poly.pdbx_strand_id
1 'polypeptide(L)'
;INSEDHESDRIFAAGLVIRDLPALASSFRSELSLGEMLRRANVVAIAGIDTRRLTRLLREKGAMSGCIMTGEMATETAVEHARRFPGLEGMDLARVVTTREVYQWNLGSHWSADATVPRRGAAPFSVVAYDFGIKRTILRLLVDAGCRVTVVPAQTSAEDVLAMEPDGIFLSNGPGDPQPCSYAIEALARLLDSGIPIFGICLGHQFLALASGARTCKLKFGHHGANHPVLDMDTGRVLITSQNHGFAVDADSLPATLRQTHRSLFDGSLQGMERTDCPAFSFQGHPEAGPGPHDVARLFERFTAMMREHAQAAGNGGRSANSRS
;
A
#
# COMPACT_ATOMS: atom_id res chain seq x y z
N ILE A 1 14.99 -13.77 -12.04
CA ILE A 1 13.70 -13.71 -11.31
C ILE A 1 13.64 -14.90 -10.36
N ASN A 2 13.04 -14.77 -9.19
CA ASN A 2 12.79 -15.86 -8.25
C ASN A 2 11.44 -15.69 -7.56
N SER A 3 10.97 -16.78 -6.96
CA SER A 3 9.72 -16.87 -6.21
C SER A 3 9.64 -15.95 -4.97
N GLU A 4 10.76 -15.66 -4.30
CA GLU A 4 10.80 -14.89 -3.05
C GLU A 4 10.52 -13.40 -3.24
N ASP A 5 10.98 -12.84 -4.37
CA ASP A 5 10.87 -11.41 -4.72
C ASP A 5 9.46 -11.02 -5.22
N HIS A 6 8.53 -11.97 -5.30
CA HIS A 6 7.14 -11.70 -5.68
C HIS A 6 6.37 -11.05 -4.52
N GLU A 7 5.94 -9.80 -4.70
CA GLU A 7 5.07 -9.07 -3.78
C GLU A 7 3.60 -9.49 -3.84
N SER A 8 3.21 -10.32 -4.80
CA SER A 8 1.84 -10.80 -5.01
C SER A 8 1.79 -12.17 -5.69
N ASP A 9 0.59 -12.74 -5.80
CA ASP A 9 0.32 -14.04 -6.45
C ASP A 9 0.53 -14.02 -7.98
N ARG A 10 0.34 -12.87 -8.61
CA ARG A 10 0.53 -12.67 -10.05
C ARG A 10 1.11 -11.30 -10.39
N ILE A 11 1.45 -11.10 -11.66
CA ILE A 11 1.87 -9.81 -12.19
C ILE A 11 0.64 -8.96 -12.47
N PHE A 12 0.54 -7.80 -11.79
CA PHE A 12 -0.55 -6.85 -11.98
C PHE A 12 -0.26 -5.79 -13.06
N ALA A 13 1.01 -5.61 -13.43
CA ALA A 13 1.35 -4.69 -14.52
C ALA A 13 0.73 -5.16 -15.84
N ALA A 14 -0.04 -4.29 -16.50
CA ALA A 14 -0.69 -4.60 -17.78
C ALA A 14 0.32 -4.84 -18.91
N GLY A 15 1.53 -4.30 -18.79
CA GLY A 15 2.63 -4.55 -19.70
C GLY A 15 3.95 -3.95 -19.20
N LEU A 16 5.04 -4.32 -19.86
CA LEU A 16 6.38 -3.86 -19.52
C LEU A 16 7.05 -3.13 -20.68
N VAL A 17 7.66 -1.97 -20.41
CA VAL A 17 8.38 -1.16 -21.39
C VAL A 17 9.80 -0.93 -20.89
N ILE A 18 10.80 -1.45 -21.61
CA ILE A 18 12.22 -1.34 -21.22
C ILE A 18 13.11 -0.86 -22.37
N ARG A 19 14.28 -0.33 -22.03
CA ARG A 19 15.29 0.04 -23.03
C ARG A 19 16.01 -1.19 -23.58
N ASP A 20 16.41 -2.10 -22.70
CA ASP A 20 17.27 -3.23 -23.05
C ASP A 20 16.88 -4.45 -22.21
N LEU A 21 16.90 -5.63 -22.83
CA LEU A 21 16.70 -6.91 -22.16
C LEU A 21 18.05 -7.65 -22.18
N PRO A 22 18.66 -7.96 -21.02
CA PRO A 22 19.93 -8.66 -21.01
C PRO A 22 19.80 -10.05 -21.64
N ALA A 23 20.85 -10.46 -22.37
CA ALA A 23 20.90 -11.77 -23.02
C ALA A 23 20.85 -12.94 -22.01
N LEU A 24 21.39 -12.75 -20.80
CA LEU A 24 21.41 -13.74 -19.74
C LEU A 24 21.07 -13.09 -18.40
N ALA A 25 20.26 -13.79 -17.59
CA ALA A 25 20.09 -13.47 -16.18
C ALA A 25 21.25 -14.10 -15.37
N SER A 26 22.02 -13.28 -14.65
CA SER A 26 23.17 -13.73 -13.88
C SER A 26 23.07 -13.27 -12.43
N SER A 27 22.55 -14.14 -11.58
CA SER A 27 22.47 -13.97 -10.13
C SER A 27 22.31 -15.34 -9.49
N PHE A 28 22.91 -15.57 -8.32
CA PHE A 28 22.78 -16.83 -7.58
C PHE A 28 21.33 -17.13 -7.18
N ARG A 29 20.50 -16.09 -7.04
CA ARG A 29 19.05 -16.20 -6.75
C ARG A 29 18.22 -16.41 -8.00
N SER A 30 18.80 -16.48 -9.21
CA SER A 30 17.99 -16.53 -10.43
C SER A 30 17.42 -17.93 -10.66
N GLU A 31 16.09 -18.06 -10.62
CA GLU A 31 15.37 -19.28 -10.98
C GLU A 31 14.93 -19.29 -12.45
N LEU A 32 14.59 -18.11 -13.00
CA LEU A 32 14.17 -17.95 -14.41
C LEU A 32 14.52 -16.57 -14.99
N SER A 33 14.58 -16.49 -16.33
CA SER A 33 14.77 -15.23 -17.05
C SER A 33 13.51 -14.35 -17.02
N LEU A 34 13.67 -13.03 -17.20
CA LEU A 34 12.55 -12.09 -17.28
C LEU A 34 11.63 -12.41 -18.47
N GLY A 35 12.20 -12.73 -19.63
CA GLY A 35 11.41 -13.04 -20.83
C GLY A 35 10.59 -14.34 -20.71
N GLU A 36 11.10 -15.34 -19.98
CA GLU A 36 10.31 -16.55 -19.67
C GLU A 36 9.19 -16.26 -18.68
N MET A 37 9.47 -15.46 -17.65
CA MET A 37 8.49 -15.05 -16.65
C MET A 37 7.30 -14.33 -17.30
N LEU A 38 7.57 -13.33 -18.15
CA LEU A 38 6.53 -12.54 -18.81
C LEU A 38 5.67 -13.40 -19.75
N ARG A 39 6.29 -14.33 -20.50
CA ARG A 39 5.56 -15.30 -21.35
C ARG A 39 4.66 -16.22 -20.53
N ARG A 40 5.16 -16.77 -19.41
CA ARG A 40 4.38 -17.64 -18.52
C ARG A 40 3.19 -16.91 -17.90
N ALA A 41 3.39 -15.64 -17.54
CA ALA A 41 2.35 -14.79 -16.96
C ALA A 41 1.43 -14.15 -18.01
N ASN A 42 1.65 -14.41 -19.30
CA ASN A 42 0.93 -13.80 -20.42
C ASN A 42 0.92 -12.26 -20.38
N VAL A 43 2.07 -11.65 -20.05
CA VAL A 43 2.26 -10.19 -19.98
C VAL A 43 2.95 -9.69 -21.23
N VAL A 44 2.32 -8.72 -21.89
CA VAL A 44 2.85 -8.08 -23.09
C VAL A 44 4.00 -7.14 -22.70
N ALA A 45 5.13 -7.23 -23.41
CA ALA A 45 6.30 -6.41 -23.14
C ALA A 45 6.99 -5.95 -24.43
N ILE A 46 7.65 -4.80 -24.36
CA ILE A 46 8.45 -4.23 -25.45
C ILE A 46 9.81 -3.77 -24.93
N ALA A 47 10.87 -4.07 -25.70
CA ALA A 47 12.24 -3.65 -25.43
C ALA A 47 12.81 -2.87 -26.63
N GLY A 48 13.98 -2.25 -26.46
CA GLY A 48 14.68 -1.55 -27.56
C GLY A 48 14.18 -0.14 -27.84
N ILE A 49 13.28 0.41 -27.00
CA ILE A 49 12.76 1.77 -27.19
C ILE A 49 13.54 2.81 -26.38
N ASP A 50 13.48 4.07 -26.80
CA ASP A 50 13.99 5.20 -26.02
C ASP A 50 13.07 5.50 -24.82
N THR A 51 13.28 4.78 -23.72
CA THR A 51 12.55 5.00 -22.48
C THR A 51 12.80 6.38 -21.88
N ARG A 52 13.96 7.02 -22.15
CA ARG A 52 14.24 8.39 -21.69
C ARG A 52 13.32 9.40 -22.37
N ARG A 53 13.08 9.25 -23.69
CA ARG A 53 12.09 10.07 -24.41
C ARG A 53 10.69 9.86 -23.84
N LEU A 54 10.29 8.62 -23.57
CA LEU A 54 8.98 8.32 -22.96
C LEU A 54 8.85 8.96 -21.57
N THR A 55 9.85 8.82 -20.70
CA THR A 55 9.84 9.43 -19.36
C THR A 55 9.75 10.96 -19.43
N ARG A 56 10.49 11.60 -20.36
CA ARG A 56 10.39 13.05 -20.56
C ARG A 56 8.99 13.47 -21.02
N LEU A 57 8.40 12.73 -21.96
CA LEU A 57 7.06 12.99 -22.45
C LEU A 57 6.02 12.91 -21.32
N LEU A 58 6.07 11.88 -20.49
CA LEU A 58 5.16 11.73 -19.34
C LEU A 58 5.36 12.81 -18.28
N ARG A 59 6.61 13.21 -18.01
CA ARG A 59 6.89 14.32 -17.08
C ARG A 59 6.36 15.66 -17.60
N GLU A 60 6.52 15.92 -18.90
CA GLU A 60 6.14 17.18 -19.53
C GLU A 60 4.62 17.26 -19.76
N LYS A 61 3.98 16.19 -20.24
CA LYS A 61 2.55 16.15 -20.62
C LYS A 61 1.62 15.49 -19.59
N GLY A 62 2.17 14.85 -18.57
CA GLY A 62 1.42 14.06 -17.59
C GLY A 62 1.27 12.59 -18.01
N ALA A 63 0.66 11.81 -17.11
CA ALA A 63 0.35 10.40 -17.35
C ALA A 63 -0.57 10.24 -18.56
N MET A 64 -0.30 9.22 -19.39
CA MET A 64 -1.02 8.98 -20.63
C MET A 64 -1.43 7.52 -20.73
N SER A 65 -2.61 7.28 -21.31
CA SER A 65 -3.02 5.95 -21.75
C SER A 65 -2.09 5.47 -22.87
N GLY A 66 -1.71 4.19 -22.83
CA GLY A 66 -0.86 3.56 -23.84
C GLY A 66 -1.31 2.15 -24.15
N CYS A 67 -0.90 1.64 -25.31
CA CYS A 67 -1.15 0.27 -25.74
C CYS A 67 0.16 -0.33 -26.28
N ILE A 68 0.48 -1.54 -25.84
CA ILE A 68 1.58 -2.34 -26.40
C ILE A 68 0.94 -3.44 -27.23
N MET A 69 1.38 -3.57 -28.48
CA MET A 69 0.99 -4.66 -29.38
C MET A 69 2.24 -5.33 -29.90
N THR A 70 2.22 -6.66 -29.97
CA THR A 70 3.32 -7.49 -30.48
C THR A 70 2.84 -8.29 -31.68
N GLY A 71 3.68 -8.40 -32.72
CA GLY A 71 3.34 -9.07 -33.99
C GLY A 71 3.11 -8.07 -35.12
N GLU A 72 2.68 -8.57 -36.28
CA GLU A 72 2.38 -7.74 -37.45
C GLU A 72 0.99 -7.10 -37.30
N MET A 73 0.93 -5.89 -36.75
CA MET A 73 -0.31 -5.15 -36.55
C MET A 73 -0.14 -3.68 -36.96
N ALA A 74 -1.23 -3.08 -37.46
CA ALA A 74 -1.26 -1.66 -37.83
C ALA A 74 -1.08 -0.77 -36.58
N THR A 75 -0.27 0.29 -36.70
CA THR A 75 0.01 1.21 -35.59
C THR A 75 -1.25 1.96 -35.15
N GLU A 76 -2.14 2.23 -36.10
CA GLU A 76 -3.42 2.90 -35.93
C GLU A 76 -4.32 2.15 -34.94
N THR A 77 -4.29 0.81 -34.98
CA THR A 77 -5.04 -0.05 -34.06
C THR A 77 -4.56 0.13 -32.62
N ALA A 78 -3.24 0.21 -32.39
CA ALA A 78 -2.70 0.46 -31.05
C ALA A 78 -3.12 1.83 -30.51
N VAL A 79 -3.12 2.85 -31.36
CA VAL A 79 -3.56 4.21 -31.01
C VAL A 79 -5.05 4.23 -30.67
N GLU A 80 -5.88 3.52 -31.43
CA GLU A 80 -7.31 3.38 -31.15
C GLU A 80 -7.57 2.72 -29.80
N HIS A 81 -6.90 1.60 -29.49
CA HIS A 81 -6.99 0.95 -28.19
C HIS A 81 -6.54 1.87 -27.05
N ALA A 82 -5.44 2.61 -27.21
CA ALA A 82 -4.97 3.55 -26.21
C ALA A 82 -5.99 4.67 -25.93
N ARG A 83 -6.68 5.17 -26.97
CA ARG A 83 -7.72 6.21 -26.83
C ARG A 83 -9.02 5.71 -26.23
N ARG A 84 -9.35 4.42 -26.39
CA ARG A 84 -10.54 3.79 -25.81
C ARG A 84 -10.42 3.55 -24.30
N PHE A 85 -9.21 3.51 -23.75
CA PHE A 85 -9.03 3.30 -22.32
C PHE A 85 -9.59 4.51 -21.54
N PRO A 86 -10.56 4.32 -20.61
CA PRO A 86 -11.22 5.43 -19.93
C PRO A 86 -10.31 6.23 -18.99
N GLY A 87 -9.13 5.71 -18.67
CA GLY A 87 -8.24 6.24 -17.64
C GLY A 87 -8.50 5.63 -16.26
N LEU A 88 -7.61 5.87 -15.31
CA LEU A 88 -7.68 5.29 -13.96
C LEU A 88 -8.56 6.09 -12.98
N GLU A 89 -8.96 7.29 -13.37
CA GLU A 89 -9.74 8.20 -12.52
C GLU A 89 -11.19 7.73 -12.45
N GLY A 90 -11.74 7.65 -11.24
CA GLY A 90 -13.05 7.04 -10.99
C GLY A 90 -13.08 5.51 -11.11
N MET A 91 -11.95 4.82 -11.28
CA MET A 91 -11.91 3.35 -11.28
C MET A 91 -11.58 2.78 -9.91
N ASP A 92 -12.54 2.09 -9.29
CA ASP A 92 -12.30 1.22 -8.14
C ASP A 92 -11.61 -0.08 -8.62
N LEU A 93 -10.29 -0.10 -8.54
CA LEU A 93 -9.48 -1.27 -8.84
C LEU A 93 -9.18 -2.10 -7.57
N ALA A 94 -9.38 -1.55 -6.38
CA ALA A 94 -9.19 -2.26 -5.11
C ALA A 94 -10.12 -3.49 -5.04
N ARG A 95 -11.39 -3.33 -5.41
CA ARG A 95 -12.35 -4.45 -5.48
C ARG A 95 -12.00 -5.53 -6.51
N VAL A 96 -11.13 -5.21 -7.48
CA VAL A 96 -10.73 -6.13 -8.55
C VAL A 96 -9.57 -7.00 -8.11
N VAL A 97 -8.70 -6.49 -7.23
CA VAL A 97 -7.46 -7.16 -6.83
C VAL A 97 -7.50 -7.74 -5.42
N THR A 98 -8.45 -7.33 -4.58
CA THR A 98 -8.67 -7.88 -3.24
C THR A 98 -8.82 -9.40 -3.24
N THR A 99 -8.42 -10.04 -2.14
CA THR A 99 -8.83 -11.41 -1.81
C THR A 99 -10.35 -11.57 -1.83
N ARG A 100 -10.79 -12.79 -2.15
CA ARG A 100 -12.20 -13.19 -2.15
C ARG A 100 -12.70 -13.65 -0.78
N GLU A 101 -11.80 -14.23 0.01
CA GLU A 101 -12.11 -14.83 1.30
C GLU A 101 -11.13 -14.33 2.35
N VAL A 102 -11.57 -14.34 3.60
CA VAL A 102 -10.73 -14.02 4.75
C VAL A 102 -9.68 -15.12 4.93
N TYR A 103 -8.42 -14.74 5.14
CA TYR A 103 -7.35 -15.70 5.40
C TYR A 103 -6.39 -15.22 6.50
N GLN A 104 -5.62 -16.14 7.05
CA GLN A 104 -4.55 -15.82 8.00
C GLN A 104 -3.21 -15.75 7.28
N TRP A 105 -2.40 -14.73 7.59
CA TRP A 105 -1.01 -14.66 7.15
C TRP A 105 -0.07 -14.83 8.34
N ASN A 106 0.95 -15.68 8.17
CA ASN A 106 1.86 -16.09 9.24
C ASN A 106 3.33 -16.16 8.80
N LEU A 107 3.66 -15.70 7.59
CA LEU A 107 5.02 -15.74 7.07
C LEU A 107 5.72 -14.41 7.31
N GLY A 108 6.76 -14.39 8.15
CA GLY A 108 7.64 -13.24 8.36
C GLY A 108 8.66 -13.05 7.24
N SER A 109 9.57 -12.08 7.38
CA SER A 109 10.65 -11.84 6.40
C SER A 109 11.80 -12.84 6.53
N HIS A 110 11.97 -13.44 7.71
CA HIS A 110 12.94 -14.50 7.94
C HIS A 110 12.34 -15.85 7.55
N TRP A 111 12.74 -16.36 6.38
CA TRP A 111 12.24 -17.62 5.83
C TRP A 111 12.68 -18.81 6.71
N SER A 112 11.73 -19.61 7.18
CA SER A 112 11.97 -20.94 7.72
C SER A 112 10.98 -21.91 7.07
N ALA A 113 11.48 -23.01 6.53
CA ALA A 113 10.65 -24.07 5.96
C ALA A 113 9.66 -24.67 6.98
N ASP A 114 9.91 -24.45 8.28
CA ASP A 114 9.10 -24.91 9.41
C ASP A 114 8.17 -23.81 9.99
N ALA A 115 7.93 -22.71 9.27
CA ALA A 115 7.08 -21.62 9.74
C ALA A 115 5.62 -22.09 9.91
N THR A 116 5.22 -22.36 11.16
CA THR A 116 3.85 -22.71 11.53
C THR A 116 3.01 -21.47 11.83
N VAL A 117 1.68 -21.56 11.70
CA VAL A 117 0.77 -20.46 12.10
C VAL A 117 0.86 -20.31 13.61
N PRO A 118 1.25 -19.14 14.15
CA PRO A 118 1.20 -18.91 15.59
C PRO A 118 -0.24 -19.09 16.07
N ARG A 119 -0.45 -19.96 17.07
CA ARG A 119 -1.76 -20.10 17.73
C ARG A 119 -2.17 -18.76 18.35
N ARG A 120 -3.48 -18.50 18.48
CA ARG A 120 -4.01 -17.33 19.22
C ARG A 120 -3.36 -17.31 20.62
N GLY A 121 -2.68 -16.22 20.96
CA GLY A 121 -1.90 -16.06 22.19
C GLY A 121 -0.37 -16.28 22.07
N ALA A 122 0.13 -16.79 20.94
CA ALA A 122 1.58 -16.90 20.68
C ALA A 122 2.18 -15.61 20.10
N ALA A 123 1.35 -14.79 19.43
CA ALA A 123 1.72 -13.45 18.98
C ALA A 123 1.14 -12.40 19.95
N PRO A 124 1.89 -11.33 20.28
CA PRO A 124 1.42 -10.30 21.21
C PRO A 124 0.25 -9.46 20.70
N PHE A 125 0.03 -9.40 19.37
CA PHE A 125 -1.03 -8.58 18.77
C PHE A 125 -1.80 -9.35 17.69
N SER A 126 -3.08 -9.02 17.54
CA SER A 126 -4.00 -9.49 16.51
C SER A 126 -4.39 -8.31 15.61
N VAL A 127 -3.97 -8.33 14.35
CA VAL A 127 -4.25 -7.27 13.38
C VAL A 127 -5.23 -7.77 12.32
N VAL A 128 -6.24 -6.95 12.02
CA VAL A 128 -7.08 -7.13 10.82
C VAL A 128 -6.57 -6.20 9.72
N ALA A 129 -6.14 -6.78 8.60
CA ALA A 129 -5.61 -6.06 7.46
C ALA A 129 -6.62 -6.09 6.30
N TYR A 130 -7.11 -4.92 5.88
CA TYR A 130 -7.89 -4.79 4.66
C TYR A 130 -6.99 -5.00 3.44
N ASP A 131 -7.38 -5.93 2.57
CA ASP A 131 -6.71 -6.17 1.30
C ASP A 131 -7.31 -5.32 0.20
N PHE A 132 -6.68 -4.19 -0.09
CA PHE A 132 -6.97 -3.37 -1.25
C PHE A 132 -6.06 -3.67 -2.45
N GLY A 133 -5.32 -4.78 -2.42
CA GLY A 133 -4.18 -5.09 -3.28
C GLY A 133 -2.87 -5.16 -2.50
N ILE A 134 -2.91 -5.76 -1.31
CA ILE A 134 -1.82 -5.76 -0.34
C ILE A 134 -0.56 -6.43 -0.88
N LYS A 135 0.57 -5.78 -0.65
CA LYS A 135 1.90 -6.36 -0.91
C LYS A 135 2.29 -7.34 0.19
N ARG A 136 2.86 -8.50 -0.21
CA ARG A 136 3.30 -9.54 0.74
C ARG A 136 4.32 -9.03 1.75
N THR A 137 5.21 -8.11 1.39
CA THR A 137 6.21 -7.60 2.33
C THR A 137 5.58 -6.78 3.46
N ILE A 138 4.44 -6.12 3.24
CA ILE A 138 3.66 -5.51 4.34
C ILE A 138 3.25 -6.58 5.35
N LEU A 139 2.69 -7.69 4.86
CA LEU A 139 2.23 -8.79 5.71
C LEU A 139 3.40 -9.43 6.47
N ARG A 140 4.54 -9.61 5.81
CA ARG A 140 5.79 -10.11 6.43
C ARG A 140 6.25 -9.22 7.58
N LEU A 141 6.30 -7.91 7.36
CA LEU A 141 6.74 -6.96 8.39
C LEU A 141 5.76 -6.82 9.56
N LEU A 142 4.45 -6.97 9.31
CA LEU A 142 3.47 -7.07 10.41
C LEU A 142 3.74 -8.32 11.27
N VAL A 143 4.01 -9.46 10.64
CA VAL A 143 4.35 -10.71 11.36
C VAL A 143 5.66 -10.55 12.13
N ASP A 144 6.70 -9.96 11.53
CA ASP A 144 7.99 -9.71 12.18
C ASP A 144 7.84 -8.75 13.38
N ALA A 145 6.88 -7.83 13.32
CA ALA A 145 6.52 -6.93 14.42
C ALA A 145 5.68 -7.63 15.52
N GLY A 146 5.42 -8.93 15.40
CA GLY A 146 4.68 -9.72 16.39
C GLY A 146 3.16 -9.70 16.19
N CYS A 147 2.68 -9.42 14.98
CA CYS A 147 1.24 -9.44 14.69
C CYS A 147 0.81 -10.80 14.12
N ARG A 148 -0.28 -11.35 14.64
CA ARG A 148 -1.10 -12.33 13.91
C ARG A 148 -2.00 -11.56 12.95
N VAL A 149 -1.87 -11.79 11.65
CA VAL A 149 -2.57 -11.00 10.63
C VAL A 149 -3.75 -11.78 10.06
N THR A 150 -4.95 -11.22 10.23
CA THR A 150 -6.16 -11.64 9.53
C THR A 150 -6.36 -10.73 8.33
N VAL A 151 -6.27 -11.25 7.13
CA VAL A 151 -6.49 -10.46 5.90
C VAL A 151 -7.94 -10.59 5.47
N VAL A 152 -8.61 -9.45 5.27
CA VAL A 152 -10.02 -9.38 4.91
C VAL A 152 -10.22 -8.72 3.55
N PRO A 153 -11.26 -9.12 2.78
CA PRO A 153 -11.61 -8.44 1.55
C PRO A 153 -11.82 -6.93 1.70
N ALA A 154 -11.57 -6.17 0.63
CA ALA A 154 -11.76 -4.72 0.59
C ALA A 154 -13.15 -4.26 1.09
N GLN A 155 -14.19 -5.07 0.88
CA GLN A 155 -15.58 -4.76 1.18
C GLN A 155 -16.07 -5.26 2.55
N THR A 156 -15.19 -5.79 3.39
CA THR A 156 -15.58 -6.26 4.73
C THR A 156 -16.10 -5.10 5.58
N SER A 157 -17.25 -5.31 6.23
CA SER A 157 -17.91 -4.28 7.02
C SER A 157 -17.13 -3.92 8.29
N ALA A 158 -17.35 -2.72 8.82
CA ALA A 158 -16.75 -2.32 10.09
C ALA A 158 -17.21 -3.25 11.23
N GLU A 159 -18.48 -3.64 11.21
CA GLU A 159 -19.09 -4.53 12.20
C GLU A 159 -18.40 -5.90 12.23
N ASP A 160 -18.16 -6.48 11.05
CA ASP A 160 -17.45 -7.77 10.93
C ASP A 160 -16.01 -7.66 11.44
N VAL A 161 -15.32 -6.55 11.14
CA VAL A 161 -13.95 -6.32 11.63
C VAL A 161 -13.93 -6.17 13.15
N LEU A 162 -14.84 -5.38 13.73
CA LEU A 162 -14.93 -5.19 15.17
C LEU A 162 -15.28 -6.50 15.91
N ALA A 163 -16.11 -7.35 15.31
CA ALA A 163 -16.43 -8.68 15.84
C ALA A 163 -15.22 -9.63 15.90
N MET A 164 -14.13 -9.34 15.18
CA MET A 164 -12.86 -10.09 15.27
C MET A 164 -11.99 -9.67 16.46
N GLU A 165 -12.39 -8.63 17.21
CA GLU A 165 -11.67 -8.08 18.36
C GLU A 165 -10.19 -7.79 18.06
N PRO A 166 -9.87 -6.97 17.03
CA PRO A 166 -8.49 -6.68 16.68
C PRO A 166 -7.83 -5.74 17.71
N ASP A 167 -6.55 -5.97 17.97
CA ASP A 167 -5.70 -5.02 18.70
C ASP A 167 -5.32 -3.81 17.82
N GLY A 168 -5.36 -3.98 16.50
CA GLY A 168 -5.13 -2.93 15.52
C GLY A 168 -5.69 -3.25 14.14
N ILE A 169 -5.99 -2.21 13.38
CA ILE A 169 -6.52 -2.30 12.02
C ILE A 169 -5.50 -1.73 11.05
N PHE A 170 -5.22 -2.48 9.99
CA PHE A 170 -4.27 -2.09 8.96
C PHE A 170 -4.96 -1.89 7.61
N LEU A 171 -4.63 -0.80 6.92
CA LEU A 171 -5.20 -0.41 5.63
C LEU A 171 -4.10 -0.50 4.56
N SER A 172 -4.20 -1.47 3.66
CA SER A 172 -3.13 -1.75 2.71
C SER A 172 -2.98 -0.72 1.59
N ASN A 173 -1.89 -0.88 0.85
CA ASN A 173 -1.76 -0.30 -0.48
C ASN A 173 -2.80 -0.91 -1.45
N GLY A 174 -2.96 -0.27 -2.61
CA GLY A 174 -3.83 -0.77 -3.67
C GLY A 174 -3.77 0.09 -4.94
N PRO A 175 -4.35 -0.40 -6.05
CA PRO A 175 -4.45 0.34 -7.30
C PRO A 175 -5.70 1.22 -7.37
N GLY A 176 -5.70 2.16 -8.32
CA GLY A 176 -6.89 2.91 -8.70
C GLY A 176 -7.08 4.22 -7.94
N ASP A 177 -8.28 4.78 -8.11
CA ASP A 177 -8.73 6.00 -7.46
C ASP A 177 -9.39 5.64 -6.12
N PRO A 178 -9.04 6.28 -4.99
CA PRO A 178 -9.68 6.03 -3.70
C PRO A 178 -11.12 6.56 -3.62
N GLN A 179 -11.47 7.60 -4.38
CA GLN A 179 -12.75 8.30 -4.26
C GLN A 179 -14.00 7.44 -4.55
N PRO A 180 -14.02 6.53 -5.55
CA PRO A 180 -15.17 5.66 -5.81
C PRO A 180 -15.38 4.54 -4.77
N CYS A 181 -14.45 4.30 -3.85
CA CYS A 181 -14.50 3.18 -2.90
C CYS A 181 -15.33 3.53 -1.65
N SER A 182 -16.60 3.90 -1.82
CA SER A 182 -17.45 4.37 -0.72
C SER A 182 -17.57 3.36 0.43
N TYR A 183 -17.61 2.06 0.13
CA TYR A 183 -17.65 1.00 1.13
C TYR A 183 -16.48 1.07 2.13
N ALA A 184 -15.27 1.34 1.63
CA ALA A 184 -14.08 1.42 2.47
C ALA A 184 -14.14 2.71 3.30
N ILE A 185 -14.45 3.84 2.66
CA ILE A 185 -14.53 5.15 3.33
C ILE A 185 -15.55 5.12 4.48
N GLU A 186 -16.74 4.56 4.23
CA GLU A 186 -17.82 4.42 5.22
C GLU A 186 -17.44 3.46 6.35
N ALA A 187 -16.83 2.31 6.04
CA ALA A 187 -16.36 1.37 7.06
C ALA A 187 -15.29 2.02 7.94
N LEU A 188 -14.31 2.70 7.33
CA LEU A 188 -13.23 3.36 8.06
C LEU A 188 -13.75 4.47 8.98
N ALA A 189 -14.74 5.24 8.56
CA ALA A 189 -15.36 6.26 9.41
C ALA A 189 -15.90 5.64 10.70
N ARG A 190 -16.58 4.49 10.62
CA ARG A 190 -17.06 3.75 11.81
C ARG A 190 -15.92 3.14 12.63
N LEU A 191 -14.87 2.64 11.98
CA LEU A 191 -13.72 2.05 12.67
C LEU A 191 -12.93 3.12 13.45
N LEU A 192 -12.88 4.36 12.97
CA LEU A 192 -12.23 5.47 13.68
C LEU A 192 -12.90 5.78 15.02
N ASP A 193 -14.23 5.60 15.12
CA ASP A 193 -14.99 5.80 16.37
C ASP A 193 -14.71 4.72 17.42
N SER A 194 -14.16 3.57 17.03
CA SER A 194 -13.86 2.47 17.95
C SER A 194 -12.67 2.75 18.89
N GLY A 195 -11.81 3.72 18.53
CA GLY A 195 -10.56 4.00 19.24
C GLY A 195 -9.49 2.90 19.12
N ILE A 196 -9.71 1.87 18.30
CA ILE A 196 -8.71 0.85 17.98
C ILE A 196 -7.62 1.50 17.11
N PRO A 197 -6.32 1.23 17.36
CA PRO A 197 -5.24 1.76 16.55
C PRO A 197 -5.37 1.44 15.05
N ILE A 198 -5.22 2.44 14.19
CA ILE A 198 -5.30 2.30 12.73
C ILE A 198 -4.00 2.76 12.06
N PHE A 199 -3.48 1.95 11.14
CA PHE A 199 -2.34 2.32 10.30
C PHE A 199 -2.64 2.11 8.82
N GLY A 200 -2.49 3.16 8.00
CA GLY A 200 -2.69 3.10 6.54
C GLY A 200 -1.43 3.35 5.71
N ILE A 201 -1.28 2.59 4.62
CA ILE A 201 -0.18 2.73 3.65
C ILE A 201 -0.72 3.00 2.25
N CYS A 202 -0.15 3.99 1.55
CA CYS A 202 -0.46 4.33 0.15
C CYS A 202 -1.96 4.57 -0.12
N LEU A 203 -2.70 3.57 -0.61
CA LEU A 203 -4.15 3.69 -0.78
C LEU A 203 -4.87 3.77 0.58
N GLY A 204 -4.44 3.00 1.58
CA GLY A 204 -4.94 3.10 2.94
C GLY A 204 -4.69 4.46 3.59
N HIS A 205 -3.61 5.16 3.20
CA HIS A 205 -3.39 6.55 3.60
C HIS A 205 -4.47 7.47 3.04
N GLN A 206 -4.82 7.31 1.77
CA GLN A 206 -5.85 8.11 1.12
C GLN A 206 -7.25 7.80 1.67
N PHE A 207 -7.56 6.54 1.97
CA PHE A 207 -8.82 6.18 2.62
C PHE A 207 -8.96 6.77 4.01
N LEU A 208 -7.89 6.76 4.82
CA LEU A 208 -7.91 7.42 6.12
C LEU A 208 -8.19 8.93 5.97
N ALA A 209 -7.66 9.56 4.93
CA ALA A 209 -7.86 10.99 4.66
C ALA A 209 -9.31 11.29 4.32
N LEU A 210 -9.85 10.54 3.36
CA LEU A 210 -11.22 10.68 2.89
C LEU A 210 -12.24 10.38 4.00
N ALA A 211 -12.03 9.32 4.78
CA ALA A 211 -12.87 8.97 5.93
C ALA A 211 -12.82 10.02 7.04
N SER A 212 -11.76 10.84 7.08
CA SER A 212 -11.63 11.95 8.02
C SER A 212 -12.14 13.28 7.45
N GLY A 213 -12.57 13.34 6.18
CA GLY A 213 -13.12 14.54 5.55
C GLY A 213 -12.14 15.37 4.72
N ALA A 214 -10.91 14.89 4.48
CA ALA A 214 -9.98 15.51 3.54
C ALA A 214 -10.34 15.15 2.09
N ARG A 215 -9.64 15.76 1.12
CA ARG A 215 -9.80 15.49 -0.32
C ARG A 215 -8.55 14.85 -0.90
N THR A 216 -8.73 14.11 -1.99
CA THR A 216 -7.65 13.57 -2.83
C THR A 216 -7.61 14.26 -4.18
N CYS A 217 -6.44 14.29 -4.80
CA CYS A 217 -6.24 14.81 -6.15
C CYS A 217 -5.32 13.89 -6.94
N LYS A 218 -5.51 13.87 -8.26
CA LYS A 218 -4.64 13.12 -9.17
C LYS A 218 -3.39 13.92 -9.48
N LEU A 219 -2.23 13.29 -9.31
CA LEU A 219 -0.95 13.88 -9.63
C LEU A 219 -0.71 13.87 -11.14
N LYS A 220 0.08 14.82 -11.63
CA LYS A 220 0.40 14.95 -13.06
C LYS A 220 0.98 13.65 -13.64
N PHE A 221 1.94 13.03 -12.97
CA PHE A 221 2.53 11.75 -13.36
C PHE A 221 2.82 10.80 -12.17
N GLY A 222 2.41 11.20 -10.96
CA GLY A 222 2.61 10.43 -9.74
C GLY A 222 4.06 10.29 -9.28
N HIS A 223 4.26 9.54 -8.20
CA HIS A 223 5.58 9.17 -7.68
C HIS A 223 5.79 7.68 -7.84
N HIS A 224 6.81 7.31 -8.62
CA HIS A 224 7.14 5.93 -8.98
C HIS A 224 8.66 5.77 -8.93
N GLY A 225 9.20 5.34 -7.79
CA GLY A 225 10.64 5.26 -7.59
C GLY A 225 11.04 4.89 -6.16
N ALA A 226 12.34 4.68 -5.95
CA ALA A 226 12.92 4.25 -4.67
C ALA A 226 13.96 5.23 -4.11
N ASN A 227 13.92 6.49 -4.56
CA ASN A 227 14.88 7.54 -4.21
C ASN A 227 14.18 8.82 -3.74
N HIS A 228 12.92 8.73 -3.32
CA HIS A 228 12.08 9.90 -3.07
C HIS A 228 12.33 10.45 -1.65
N PRO A 229 12.86 11.67 -1.51
CA PRO A 229 13.14 12.26 -0.20
C PRO A 229 11.86 12.78 0.45
N VAL A 230 11.63 12.37 1.69
CA VAL A 230 10.50 12.78 2.52
C VAL A 230 11.02 13.37 3.82
N LEU A 231 10.58 14.58 4.14
CA LEU A 231 10.86 15.24 5.42
C LEU A 231 9.85 14.75 6.46
N ASP A 232 10.36 14.18 7.54
CA ASP A 232 9.63 14.03 8.80
C ASP A 232 9.61 15.39 9.51
N MET A 233 8.41 15.95 9.66
CA MET A 233 8.23 17.31 10.15
C MET A 233 8.44 17.42 11.66
N ASP A 234 8.25 16.33 12.42
CA ASP A 234 8.41 16.33 13.87
C ASP A 234 9.90 16.29 14.26
N THR A 235 10.69 15.51 13.52
CA THR A 235 12.12 15.32 13.83
C THR A 235 13.07 16.15 12.97
N GLY A 236 12.58 16.72 11.87
CA GLY A 236 13.39 17.40 10.87
C GLY A 236 14.29 16.47 10.03
N ARG A 237 14.15 15.14 10.18
CA ARG A 237 14.94 14.15 9.45
C ARG A 237 14.41 13.95 8.04
N VAL A 238 15.34 13.72 7.10
CA VAL A 238 14.99 13.31 5.73
C VAL A 238 15.12 11.80 5.62
N LEU A 239 14.10 11.17 5.05
CA LEU A 239 13.99 9.74 4.82
C LEU A 239 13.95 9.50 3.31
N ILE A 240 14.71 8.54 2.81
CA ILE A 240 14.62 8.11 1.41
C ILE A 240 13.58 6.99 1.34
N THR A 241 12.64 7.10 0.42
CA THR A 241 11.44 6.26 0.42
C THR A 241 11.13 5.66 -0.93
N SER A 242 10.44 4.52 -0.90
CA SER A 242 9.76 3.94 -2.04
C SER A 242 8.37 4.54 -2.22
N GLN A 243 8.06 4.91 -3.46
CA GLN A 243 6.82 5.58 -3.84
C GLN A 243 6.23 4.87 -5.07
N ASN A 244 4.92 4.64 -5.03
CA ASN A 244 4.15 4.09 -6.13
C ASN A 244 2.69 4.56 -6.03
N HIS A 245 2.45 5.84 -6.32
CA HIS A 245 1.11 6.43 -6.23
C HIS A 245 0.86 7.51 -7.30
N GLY A 246 -0.32 7.46 -7.92
CA GLY A 246 -0.79 8.45 -8.89
C GLY A 246 -1.72 9.52 -8.32
N PHE A 247 -2.19 9.33 -7.08
CA PHE A 247 -3.06 10.24 -6.34
C PHE A 247 -2.36 10.71 -5.06
N ALA A 248 -2.73 11.87 -4.54
CA ALA A 248 -2.24 12.40 -3.28
C ALA A 248 -3.39 13.02 -2.48
N VAL A 249 -3.20 13.16 -1.16
CA VAL A 249 -4.09 13.92 -0.30
C VAL A 249 -3.76 15.42 -0.43
N ASP A 250 -4.79 16.25 -0.59
CA ASP A 250 -4.68 17.70 -0.63
C ASP A 250 -4.41 18.24 0.79
N ALA A 251 -3.18 18.74 1.03
CA ALA A 251 -2.75 19.23 2.34
C ALA A 251 -3.59 20.42 2.83
N ASP A 252 -4.11 21.24 1.91
CA ASP A 252 -4.94 22.41 2.24
C ASP A 252 -6.37 22.01 2.61
N SER A 253 -6.74 20.75 2.38
CA SER A 253 -8.06 20.20 2.72
C SER A 253 -8.10 19.48 4.06
N LEU A 254 -6.98 19.40 4.78
CA LEU A 254 -6.93 18.68 6.05
C LEU A 254 -7.87 19.33 7.09
N PRO A 255 -8.79 18.56 7.70
CA PRO A 255 -9.57 19.04 8.83
C PRO A 255 -8.68 19.23 10.07
N ALA A 256 -9.18 19.95 11.07
CA ALA A 256 -8.45 20.17 12.33
C ALA A 256 -8.09 18.88 13.07
N THR A 257 -8.80 17.78 12.81
CA THR A 257 -8.54 16.45 13.38
C THR A 257 -7.41 15.70 12.69
N LEU A 258 -6.87 16.21 11.56
CA LEU A 258 -5.74 15.62 10.85
C LEU A 258 -4.53 16.56 10.85
N ARG A 259 -3.43 16.05 11.39
CA ARG A 259 -2.13 16.73 11.39
C ARG A 259 -1.24 16.15 10.32
N GLN A 260 -0.63 16.99 9.49
CA GLN A 260 0.43 16.57 8.59
C GLN A 260 1.70 16.21 9.37
N THR A 261 2.30 15.07 9.06
CA THR A 261 3.53 14.58 9.72
C THR A 261 4.71 14.48 8.75
N HIS A 262 4.44 14.28 7.45
CA HIS A 262 5.49 14.13 6.45
C HIS A 262 5.16 14.91 5.17
N ARG A 263 6.21 15.39 4.50
CA ARG A 263 6.11 16.12 3.24
C ARG A 263 7.21 15.70 2.27
N SER A 264 6.86 15.59 0.98
CA SER A 264 7.87 15.39 -0.05
C SER A 264 8.80 16.59 -0.19
N LEU A 265 10.10 16.33 -0.35
CA LEU A 265 11.08 17.36 -0.72
C LEU A 265 11.26 17.53 -2.24
N PHE A 266 10.61 16.70 -3.07
CA PHE A 266 10.60 16.89 -4.53
C PHE A 266 9.55 17.90 -4.98
N ASP A 267 8.36 17.88 -4.38
CA ASP A 267 7.24 18.71 -4.86
C ASP A 267 6.38 19.32 -3.75
N GLY A 268 6.69 19.07 -2.47
CA GLY A 268 5.92 19.59 -1.34
C GLY A 268 4.62 18.84 -1.05
N SER A 269 4.30 17.76 -1.79
CA SER A 269 3.09 16.96 -1.57
C SER A 269 3.05 16.32 -0.18
N LEU A 270 1.84 16.11 0.35
CA LEU A 270 1.62 15.43 1.62
C LEU A 270 2.08 13.97 1.52
N GLN A 271 2.84 13.51 2.51
CA GLN A 271 3.41 12.15 2.54
C GLN A 271 3.01 11.36 3.78
N GLY A 272 2.49 12.01 4.81
CA GLY A 272 2.09 11.34 6.03
C GLY A 272 1.26 12.26 6.89
N MET A 273 0.36 11.65 7.65
CA MET A 273 -0.56 12.37 8.53
C MET A 273 -0.98 11.48 9.70
N GLU A 274 -1.57 12.09 10.71
CA GLU A 274 -2.13 11.41 11.86
C GLU A 274 -3.38 12.12 12.39
N ARG A 275 -4.25 11.34 13.01
CA ARG A 275 -5.40 11.84 13.75
C ARG A 275 -4.95 12.40 15.10
N THR A 276 -5.53 13.54 15.48
CA THR A 276 -5.23 14.20 16.75
C THR A 276 -6.17 13.77 17.88
N ASP A 277 -7.28 13.12 17.53
CA ASP A 277 -8.40 12.78 18.39
C ASP A 277 -8.60 11.26 18.59
N CYS A 278 -7.94 10.43 17.78
CA CYS A 278 -7.95 8.97 17.90
C CYS A 278 -6.61 8.37 17.44
N PRO A 279 -6.28 7.11 17.80
CA PRO A 279 -4.99 6.51 17.49
C PRO A 279 -4.93 6.02 16.03
N ALA A 280 -4.95 6.94 15.07
CA ALA A 280 -4.84 6.60 13.64
C ALA A 280 -3.76 7.42 12.95
N PHE A 281 -2.92 6.77 12.13
CA PHE A 281 -1.93 7.45 11.32
C PHE A 281 -1.72 6.74 9.99
N SER A 282 -1.07 7.42 9.04
CA SER A 282 -0.80 6.82 7.74
C SER A 282 0.36 7.47 7.00
N PHE A 283 0.86 6.75 5.99
CA PHE A 283 1.97 7.18 5.16
C PHE A 283 1.69 6.89 3.68
N GLN A 284 1.95 7.86 2.80
CA GLN A 284 1.64 7.80 1.37
C GLN A 284 2.62 6.92 0.59
N GLY A 285 3.89 6.89 1.01
CA GLY A 285 4.89 5.99 0.44
C GLY A 285 4.74 4.55 0.93
N HIS A 286 5.78 3.76 0.72
CA HIS A 286 5.83 2.33 1.04
C HIS A 286 6.88 2.04 2.12
N PRO A 287 6.51 2.08 3.41
CA PRO A 287 7.39 1.76 4.54
C PRO A 287 7.98 0.35 4.48
N GLU A 288 7.28 -0.56 3.81
CA GLU A 288 7.71 -1.94 3.58
C GLU A 288 8.77 -2.07 2.49
N ALA A 289 9.01 -1.02 1.71
CA ALA A 289 9.86 -1.05 0.52
C ALA A 289 9.45 -2.16 -0.46
N GLY A 290 10.33 -3.12 -0.77
CA GLY A 290 10.04 -4.23 -1.68
C GLY A 290 9.61 -3.78 -3.08
N PRO A 291 10.46 -3.09 -3.86
CA PRO A 291 11.87 -2.77 -3.62
C PRO A 291 12.10 -1.41 -2.92
N GLY A 292 13.35 -1.13 -2.52
CA GLY A 292 13.84 0.20 -2.14
C GLY A 292 14.37 0.33 -0.71
N PRO A 293 14.57 1.57 -0.21
CA PRO A 293 15.22 1.84 1.08
C PRO A 293 14.32 1.52 2.28
N HIS A 294 14.94 1.23 3.43
CA HIS A 294 14.24 0.81 4.65
C HIS A 294 14.09 1.93 5.70
N ASP A 295 14.39 3.19 5.36
CA ASP A 295 14.45 4.35 6.27
C ASP A 295 13.15 4.59 7.06
N VAL A 296 12.02 4.13 6.52
CA VAL A 296 10.65 4.33 7.04
C VAL A 296 10.06 3.06 7.70
N ALA A 297 10.80 1.95 7.77
CA ALA A 297 10.31 0.69 8.34
C ALA A 297 9.83 0.82 9.80
N ARG A 298 10.38 1.78 10.55
CA ARG A 298 10.00 2.09 11.94
C ARG A 298 8.51 2.44 12.13
N LEU A 299 7.77 2.73 11.06
CA LEU A 299 6.34 2.97 11.15
C LEU A 299 5.56 1.71 11.58
N PHE A 300 6.06 0.51 11.30
CA PHE A 300 5.48 -0.73 11.83
C PHE A 300 5.70 -0.88 13.35
N GLU A 301 6.86 -0.45 13.86
CA GLU A 301 7.14 -0.40 15.31
C GLU A 301 6.25 0.63 16.00
N ARG A 302 6.05 1.80 15.39
CA ARG A 302 5.10 2.81 15.87
C ARG A 302 3.69 2.23 16.00
N PHE A 303 3.25 1.47 15.00
CA PHE A 303 1.92 0.86 15.02
C PHE A 303 1.75 -0.13 16.18
N THR A 304 2.73 -1.01 16.43
CA THR A 304 2.68 -1.95 17.56
C THR A 304 2.80 -1.27 18.92
N ALA A 305 3.53 -0.15 19.02
CA ALA A 305 3.56 0.67 20.21
C ALA A 305 2.16 1.24 20.54
N MET A 306 1.43 1.74 19.53
CA MET A 306 0.06 2.23 19.70
C MET A 306 -0.89 1.12 20.18
N MET A 307 -0.77 -0.10 19.64
CA MET A 307 -1.54 -1.26 20.11
C MET A 307 -1.24 -1.60 21.58
N ARG A 308 0.04 -1.54 21.99
CA ARG A 308 0.45 -1.78 23.37
C ARG A 308 -0.15 -0.75 24.34
N GLU A 309 -0.08 0.53 23.98
CA GLU A 309 -0.63 1.63 24.79
C GLU A 309 -2.15 1.51 24.92
N HIS A 310 -2.85 1.18 23.82
CA HIS A 310 -4.29 0.96 23.81
C HIS A 310 -4.70 -0.19 24.76
N ALA A 311 -4.00 -1.33 24.70
CA ALA A 311 -4.25 -2.47 25.60
C ALA A 311 -4.02 -2.12 27.08
N GLN A 312 -2.98 -1.32 27.38
CA GLN A 312 -2.72 -0.86 28.75
C GLN A 312 -3.80 0.08 29.27
N ALA A 313 -4.30 1.00 28.42
CA ALA A 313 -5.39 1.90 28.77
C ALA A 313 -6.69 1.14 29.07
N ALA A 314 -7.03 0.15 28.24
CA ALA A 314 -8.20 -0.71 28.45
C ALA A 314 -8.09 -1.54 29.74
N GLY A 315 -6.92 -2.12 30.02
CA GLY A 315 -6.66 -2.90 31.24
C GLY A 315 -6.70 -2.08 32.54
N ASN A 316 -6.27 -0.82 32.51
CA ASN A 316 -6.32 0.09 33.66
C ASN A 316 -7.73 0.64 33.92
N GLY A 317 -8.54 0.86 32.87
CA GLY A 317 -9.94 1.26 32.99
C GLY A 317 -10.81 0.21 33.72
N GLY A 318 -10.56 -1.08 33.48
CA GLY A 318 -11.26 -2.18 34.15
C GLY A 318 -10.91 -2.34 35.64
N ARG A 319 -9.68 -2.01 36.04
CA ARG A 319 -9.26 -2.08 37.46
C ARG A 319 -9.79 -0.91 38.30
N SER A 320 -9.98 0.27 37.71
CA SER A 320 -10.60 1.41 38.39
C SER A 320 -12.08 1.17 38.72
N ALA A 321 -12.82 0.49 37.83
CA ALA A 321 -14.25 0.21 38.03
C ALA A 321 -14.52 -0.82 39.14
N ASN A 322 -13.62 -1.78 39.36
CA ASN A 322 -13.74 -2.81 40.41
C ASN A 322 -13.22 -2.38 41.80
N SER A 323 -12.76 -1.14 41.97
CA SER A 323 -12.29 -0.61 43.26
C SER A 323 -13.31 0.28 43.99
N ARG A 324 -14.55 0.37 43.46
CA ARG A 324 -15.67 1.12 44.05
C ARG A 324 -16.90 0.25 44.29
N SER A 325 -16.71 -0.96 44.81
CA SER A 325 -17.78 -1.78 45.40
C SER A 325 -17.45 -2.12 46.85
#